data_AF-M0IK67-F1
#
_entry.id   AF-M0IK67-F1
#
_cell.length_a   1.000
_cell.length_b   1.000
_cell.length_c   1.000
_cell.angle_alpha   90.00
_cell.angle_beta   90.00
_cell.angle_gamma   90.00
#
_symmetry.space_group_name_H-M   'P 1'
#
loop_
_entity.id
_entity.type
_entity.pdbx_description
1 polymer ?
#
loop_
_entity_poly.entity_id
_entity_poly.type
_entity_poly.pdbx_seq_one_letter_code
_entity_poly.pdbx_strand_id
1 'polypeptide(L)'
;MTPTASPTTTVESTKVVKYSKLNSGQQAAFEDAIRDEAHFVPDSPYINDSAGYANVDSDPFREHDYVRYKGVIYRTSVTWGDLYATYTIRASVGSPGDDDTVVTFESLPADIQDEVKTALTEGEYFAPVGKWDVLPEVLQDVDYVRYENQTYEMSHIVGDAPSEVLTAEKVG
;
A
#
# COMPACT_ATOMS: atom_id res chain seq x y z
N MET A 1 51.16 19.33 -14.36
CA MET A 1 49.93 18.82 -13.72
C MET A 1 48.88 18.74 -14.82
N THR A 2 48.46 17.52 -15.19
CA THR A 2 47.46 17.30 -16.23
C THR A 2 46.09 17.20 -15.56
N PRO A 3 45.07 17.96 -15.99
CA PRO A 3 43.74 17.82 -15.40
C PRO A 3 43.13 16.48 -15.85
N THR A 4 42.83 15.62 -14.88
CA THR A 4 42.02 14.42 -15.10
C THR A 4 40.58 14.87 -15.36
N ALA A 5 40.10 14.67 -16.59
CA ALA A 5 38.70 14.87 -16.91
C ALA A 5 37.85 13.83 -16.17
N SER A 6 36.89 14.28 -15.36
CA SER A 6 35.84 13.39 -14.84
C SER A 6 35.01 12.84 -16.00
N PRO A 7 34.63 11.56 -15.98
CA PRO A 7 33.76 11.00 -17.01
C PRO A 7 32.42 11.75 -17.02
N THR A 8 32.08 12.38 -18.15
CA THR A 8 30.75 12.94 -18.37
C THR A 8 29.80 11.80 -18.71
N THR A 9 28.97 11.39 -17.75
CA THR A 9 27.91 10.42 -18.00
C THR A 9 26.93 11.01 -19.00
N THR A 10 26.95 10.51 -20.24
CA THR A 10 25.98 10.92 -21.25
C THR A 10 24.68 10.18 -20.97
N VAL A 11 23.74 10.85 -20.31
CA VAL A 11 22.41 10.32 -20.04
C VAL A 11 21.51 10.53 -21.25
N GLU A 12 20.88 9.47 -21.74
CA GLU A 12 19.88 9.56 -22.81
C GLU A 12 18.71 10.47 -22.40
N SER A 13 18.37 11.45 -23.23
CA SER A 13 17.38 12.47 -22.88
C SER A 13 15.97 11.93 -22.64
N THR A 14 15.63 10.78 -23.21
CA THR A 14 14.33 10.10 -23.03
C THR A 14 14.15 9.53 -21.63
N LYS A 15 15.24 9.31 -20.90
CA LYS A 15 15.24 8.84 -19.52
C LYS A 15 15.26 9.98 -18.49
N VAL A 16 15.22 11.23 -18.95
CA VAL A 16 15.30 12.43 -18.10
C VAL A 16 13.98 13.19 -18.10
N VAL A 17 13.30 13.21 -16.96
CA VAL A 17 12.15 14.09 -16.75
C VAL A 17 12.60 15.46 -16.25
N LYS A 18 11.96 16.53 -16.73
CA LYS A 18 12.20 17.88 -16.21
C LYS A 18 11.40 18.06 -14.93
N TYR A 19 12.02 18.56 -13.86
CA TYR A 19 11.33 18.84 -12.60
C TYR A 19 10.04 19.66 -12.78
N SER A 20 10.04 20.66 -13.67
CA SER A 20 8.87 21.51 -13.95
C SER A 20 7.70 20.79 -14.66
N LYS A 21 7.88 19.52 -15.04
CA LYS A 21 6.83 18.67 -15.62
C LYS A 21 6.17 17.76 -14.58
N LEU A 22 6.77 17.64 -13.41
CA LEU A 22 6.19 16.95 -12.27
C LEU A 22 5.05 17.79 -11.67
N ASN A 23 4.01 17.13 -11.16
CA ASN A 23 2.95 17.77 -10.38
C ASN A 23 3.49 18.20 -8.99
N SER A 24 2.67 18.86 -8.16
CA SER A 24 3.13 19.34 -6.84
C SER A 24 3.53 18.22 -5.87
N GLY A 25 2.81 17.09 -5.86
CA GLY A 25 3.14 15.94 -5.00
C GLY A 25 4.46 15.29 -5.41
N GLN A 26 4.62 15.03 -6.71
CA GLN A 26 5.85 14.52 -7.32
C GLN A 26 7.04 15.45 -7.08
N GLN A 27 6.84 16.77 -7.18
CA GLN A 27 7.89 17.75 -6.89
C GLN A 27 8.34 17.69 -5.43
N ALA A 28 7.40 17.66 -4.48
CA ALA A 28 7.71 17.54 -3.07
C ALA A 28 8.41 16.21 -2.73
N ALA A 29 7.91 15.08 -3.25
CA ALA A 29 8.53 13.77 -3.09
C ALA A 29 9.97 13.74 -3.61
N PHE A 30 10.21 14.32 -4.79
CA PHE A 30 11.57 14.41 -5.32
C PHE A 30 12.48 15.29 -4.45
N GLU A 31 11.98 16.41 -3.90
CA GLU A 31 12.75 17.26 -3.01
C GLU A 31 13.10 16.58 -1.68
N ASP A 32 12.21 15.75 -1.14
CA ASP A 32 12.50 14.93 0.04
C ASP A 32 13.48 13.80 -0.27
N ALA A 33 13.33 13.14 -1.41
CA ALA A 33 14.25 12.09 -1.86
C ALA A 33 15.67 12.59 -2.17
N ILE A 34 15.88 13.90 -2.41
CA ILE A 34 17.22 14.50 -2.47
C ILE A 34 17.86 14.59 -1.08
N ARG A 35 17.04 14.78 -0.04
CA ARG A 35 17.52 14.92 1.34
C ARG A 35 17.78 13.56 1.97
N ASP A 36 16.89 12.62 1.71
CA ASP A 36 16.95 11.25 2.23
C ASP A 36 16.16 10.33 1.28
N GLU A 37 14.91 10.02 1.62
CA GLU A 37 13.99 9.21 0.82
C GLU A 37 12.57 9.79 0.85
N ALA A 38 11.75 9.39 -0.12
CA ALA A 38 10.33 9.69 -0.15
C ALA A 38 9.53 8.41 -0.32
N HIS A 39 8.50 8.23 0.51
CA HIS A 39 7.64 7.06 0.49
C HIS A 39 6.37 7.34 -0.30
N PHE A 40 5.92 6.38 -1.10
CA PHE A 40 4.68 6.40 -1.85
C PHE A 40 3.78 5.29 -1.33
N VAL A 41 2.75 5.66 -0.59
CA VAL A 41 1.90 4.72 0.17
C VAL A 41 0.55 4.50 -0.52
N PRO A 42 -0.10 3.34 -0.30
CA PRO A 42 -1.46 3.10 -0.78
C PRO A 42 -2.45 4.19 -0.32
N ASP A 43 -3.42 4.52 -1.18
CA ASP A 43 -4.51 5.44 -0.82
C ASP A 43 -5.48 4.74 0.13
N SER A 44 -5.40 5.09 1.41
CA SER A 44 -6.27 4.53 2.45
C SER A 44 -6.42 5.50 3.62
N PRO A 45 -7.64 5.64 4.18
CA PRO A 45 -7.87 6.48 5.35
C PRO A 45 -7.23 5.92 6.64
N TYR A 46 -6.69 4.70 6.60
CA TYR A 46 -6.02 4.05 7.72
C TYR A 46 -4.49 4.19 7.67
N ILE A 47 -3.97 4.74 6.57
CA ILE A 47 -2.55 5.08 6.46
C ILE A 47 -2.43 6.58 6.76
N ASN A 48 -1.55 6.92 7.70
CA ASN A 48 -1.35 8.30 8.12
C ASN A 48 -0.87 9.14 6.92
N ASP A 49 -1.46 10.33 6.72
CA ASP A 49 -1.02 11.30 5.70
C ASP A 49 0.47 11.65 5.81
N SER A 50 1.06 11.53 7.00
CA SER A 50 2.51 11.75 7.20
C SER A 50 3.38 10.56 6.79
N ALA A 51 2.80 9.41 6.43
CA ALA A 51 3.52 8.20 6.05
C ALA A 51 4.12 8.30 4.64
N GLY A 52 3.59 9.18 3.79
CA GLY A 52 4.15 9.39 2.47
C GLY A 52 3.24 10.15 1.52
N TYR A 53 3.59 10.07 0.25
CA TYR A 53 2.87 10.63 -0.88
C TYR A 53 1.92 9.58 -1.47
N ALA A 54 0.96 10.03 -2.30
CA ALA A 54 0.05 9.12 -2.98
C ALA A 54 0.83 8.17 -3.90
N ASN A 55 0.47 6.87 -3.92
CA ASN A 55 1.16 5.88 -4.75
C ASN A 55 1.31 6.31 -6.22
N VAL A 56 0.28 6.97 -6.78
CA VAL A 56 0.25 7.44 -8.17
C VAL A 56 1.35 8.45 -8.49
N ASP A 57 1.87 9.16 -7.48
CA ASP A 57 2.93 10.15 -7.67
C ASP A 57 4.31 9.49 -7.91
N SER A 58 4.43 8.17 -7.74
CA SER A 58 5.65 7.43 -8.08
C SER A 58 5.88 7.27 -9.60
N ASP A 59 4.82 7.35 -10.41
CA ASP A 59 4.83 6.90 -11.81
C ASP A 59 5.95 7.52 -12.67
N PRO A 60 6.21 8.84 -12.65
CA PRO A 60 7.29 9.41 -13.45
C PRO A 60 8.67 8.89 -13.09
N PHE A 61 8.88 8.45 -11.84
CA PHE A 61 10.16 7.95 -11.35
C PHE A 61 10.35 6.45 -11.66
N ARG A 62 9.28 5.72 -11.96
CA ARG A 62 9.34 4.38 -12.56
C ARG A 62 9.63 4.45 -14.06
N GLU A 63 9.08 5.46 -14.74
CA GLU A 63 9.23 5.65 -16.18
C GLU A 63 10.56 6.32 -16.58
N HIS A 64 11.14 7.12 -15.68
CA HIS A 64 12.36 7.86 -15.93
C HIS A 64 13.41 7.63 -14.84
N ASP A 65 14.60 7.23 -15.27
CA ASP A 65 15.76 6.97 -14.40
C ASP A 65 16.38 8.26 -13.81
N TYR A 66 16.01 9.44 -14.34
CA TYR A 66 16.64 10.71 -13.97
C TYR A 66 15.69 11.89 -13.95
N VAL A 67 15.95 12.84 -13.04
CA VAL A 67 15.26 14.13 -12.93
C VAL A 67 16.26 15.26 -13.11
N ARG A 68 15.93 16.23 -13.99
CA ARG A 68 16.70 17.48 -14.11
C ARG A 68 16.10 18.57 -13.23
N TYR A 69 16.86 18.99 -12.21
CA TYR A 69 16.47 20.01 -11.23
C TYR A 69 17.58 21.04 -11.05
N LYS A 70 17.25 22.34 -11.18
CA LYS A 70 18.20 23.46 -11.04
C LYS A 70 19.49 23.31 -11.85
N GLY A 71 19.39 22.76 -13.06
CA GLY A 71 20.52 22.54 -13.96
C GLY A 71 21.39 21.32 -13.63
N VAL A 72 21.05 20.58 -12.57
CA VAL A 72 21.71 19.34 -12.14
C VAL A 72 20.84 18.15 -12.53
N ILE A 73 21.48 17.02 -12.86
CA ILE A 73 20.80 15.75 -13.11
C ILE A 73 20.90 14.91 -11.83
N TYR A 74 19.77 14.39 -11.38
CA TYR A 74 19.70 13.42 -10.30
C TYR A 74 19.27 12.08 -10.89
N ARG A 75 19.90 11.00 -10.46
CA ARG A 75 19.45 9.65 -10.73
C ARG A 75 18.40 9.30 -9.68
N THR A 76 17.25 8.86 -10.13
CA THR A 76 16.17 8.38 -9.27
C THR A 76 16.15 6.86 -9.27
N SER A 77 15.80 6.29 -8.12
CA SER A 77 15.56 4.85 -7.98
C SER A 77 14.31 4.66 -7.16
N VAL A 78 13.39 3.83 -7.69
CA VAL A 78 12.19 3.40 -7.00
C VAL A 78 12.34 1.93 -6.62
N THR A 79 12.19 1.63 -5.34
CA THR A 79 12.22 0.27 -4.80
C THR A 79 10.99 0.00 -3.95
N TRP A 80 10.70 -1.27 -3.68
CA TRP A 80 9.64 -1.62 -2.73
C TRP A 80 10.01 -1.21 -1.31
N GLY A 81 9.03 -0.66 -0.59
CA GLY A 81 9.12 -0.30 0.82
C GLY A 81 8.34 -1.26 1.72
N ASP A 82 7.67 -0.69 2.70
CA ASP A 82 6.79 -1.39 3.63
C ASP A 82 5.61 -2.06 2.92
N LEU A 83 5.07 -3.10 3.57
CA LEU A 83 3.88 -3.80 3.15
C LEU A 83 2.71 -3.43 4.06
N TYR A 84 1.57 -3.11 3.45
CA TYR A 84 0.34 -2.83 4.18
C TYR A 84 -0.65 -3.97 3.97
N ALA A 85 -1.08 -4.59 5.06
CA ALA A 85 -1.98 -5.73 4.99
C ALA A 85 -3.35 -5.34 4.40
N THR A 86 -3.92 -6.29 3.66
CA THR A 86 -5.25 -6.24 3.07
C THR A 86 -5.97 -7.53 3.41
N TYR A 87 -7.24 -7.43 3.76
CA TYR A 87 -8.05 -8.58 4.16
C TYR A 87 -9.37 -8.57 3.40
N THR A 88 -9.78 -9.74 2.91
CA THR A 88 -11.16 -9.96 2.47
C THR A 88 -11.80 -10.98 3.40
N ILE A 89 -12.91 -10.60 4.02
CA ILE A 89 -13.77 -11.52 4.78
C ILE A 89 -14.80 -12.05 3.80
N ARG A 90 -15.01 -13.36 3.77
CA ARG A 90 -16.05 -14.00 2.98
C ARG A 90 -16.99 -14.77 3.88
N ALA A 91 -18.26 -14.73 3.54
CA ALA A 91 -19.28 -15.50 4.23
C ALA A 91 -20.15 -16.23 3.21
N SER A 92 -20.36 -17.52 3.43
CA SER A 92 -21.27 -18.33 2.63
C SER A 92 -22.12 -19.20 3.52
N VAL A 93 -23.39 -19.41 3.17
CA VAL A 93 -24.27 -20.29 3.94
C VAL A 93 -23.64 -21.69 4.01
N GLY A 94 -23.48 -22.19 5.22
CA GLY A 94 -22.85 -23.48 5.49
C GLY A 94 -23.54 -24.23 6.61
N SER A 95 -23.09 -25.45 6.85
CA SER A 95 -23.59 -26.31 7.93
C SER A 95 -22.40 -26.75 8.76
N PRO A 96 -22.27 -26.29 10.01
CA PRO A 96 -21.14 -26.64 10.85
C PRO A 96 -21.17 -28.13 11.21
N GLY A 97 -20.00 -28.75 11.25
CA GLY A 97 -19.75 -30.05 11.85
C GLY A 97 -19.65 -29.97 13.38
N ASP A 98 -19.45 -31.13 14.00
CA ASP A 98 -19.42 -31.27 15.47
C ASP A 98 -18.20 -30.57 16.11
N ASP A 99 -17.10 -30.41 15.36
CA ASP A 99 -15.83 -29.83 15.82
C ASP A 99 -15.65 -28.36 15.41
N ASP A 100 -16.58 -27.77 14.65
CA ASP A 100 -16.45 -26.42 14.12
C ASP A 100 -16.84 -25.35 15.16
N THR A 101 -16.08 -24.26 15.18
CA THR A 101 -16.35 -23.16 16.11
C THR A 101 -17.49 -22.29 15.57
N VAL A 102 -18.61 -22.27 16.29
CA VAL A 102 -19.79 -21.47 15.95
C VAL A 102 -20.02 -20.37 16.98
N VAL A 103 -20.02 -19.11 16.54
CA VAL A 103 -20.34 -17.95 17.38
C VAL A 103 -21.58 -17.23 16.88
N THR A 104 -22.27 -16.52 17.78
CA THR A 104 -23.35 -15.61 17.39
C THR A 104 -22.77 -14.27 16.91
N PHE A 105 -23.40 -13.64 15.92
CA PHE A 105 -22.99 -12.32 15.45
C PHE A 105 -22.92 -11.30 16.59
N GLU A 106 -23.88 -11.33 17.52
CA GLU A 106 -23.95 -10.39 18.64
C GLU A 106 -22.82 -10.55 19.66
N SER A 107 -22.12 -11.70 19.66
CA SER A 107 -20.96 -11.92 20.51
C SER A 107 -19.64 -11.44 19.89
N LEU A 108 -19.65 -11.00 18.63
CA LEU A 108 -18.47 -10.43 17.99
C LEU A 108 -18.14 -9.05 18.58
N PRO A 109 -16.85 -8.67 18.64
CA PRO A 109 -16.45 -7.32 19.01
C PRO A 109 -17.13 -6.24 18.15
N ALA A 110 -17.60 -5.17 18.79
CA ALA A 110 -18.41 -4.15 18.13
C ALA A 110 -17.67 -3.42 17.00
N ASP A 111 -16.34 -3.37 17.06
CA ASP A 111 -15.44 -2.75 16.08
C ASP A 111 -15.23 -3.57 14.81
N ILE A 112 -15.72 -4.82 14.76
CA ILE A 112 -15.71 -5.66 13.55
C ILE A 112 -17.11 -6.08 13.07
N GLN A 113 -18.16 -5.71 13.82
CA GLN A 113 -19.51 -6.18 13.55
C GLN A 113 -20.04 -5.65 12.21
N ASP A 114 -19.72 -4.42 11.84
CA ASP A 114 -20.20 -3.86 10.57
C ASP A 114 -19.59 -4.58 9.37
N GLU A 115 -18.29 -4.89 9.44
CA GLU A 115 -17.52 -5.60 8.43
C GLU A 115 -18.01 -7.03 8.25
N VAL A 116 -18.19 -7.75 9.37
CA VAL A 116 -18.73 -9.11 9.35
C VAL A 116 -20.17 -9.12 8.87
N LYS A 117 -20.99 -8.15 9.30
CA LYS A 117 -22.37 -8.03 8.82
C LYS A 117 -22.43 -7.83 7.31
N THR A 118 -21.59 -6.94 6.77
CA THR A 118 -21.49 -6.75 5.31
C THR A 118 -21.13 -8.06 4.62
N ALA A 119 -20.12 -8.80 5.12
CA ALA A 119 -19.77 -10.09 4.54
C ALA A 119 -20.94 -11.10 4.60
N LEU A 120 -21.65 -11.19 5.72
CA LEU A 120 -22.81 -12.07 5.89
C LEU A 120 -23.96 -11.74 4.92
N THR A 121 -24.19 -10.44 4.65
CA THR A 121 -25.32 -10.00 3.80
C THR A 121 -24.97 -9.93 2.32
N GLU A 122 -23.73 -9.61 1.97
CA GLU A 122 -23.29 -9.37 0.58
C GLU A 122 -22.41 -10.51 0.04
N GLY A 123 -21.97 -11.43 0.91
CA GLY A 123 -21.10 -12.57 0.60
C GLY A 123 -19.62 -12.28 0.86
N GLU A 124 -19.20 -11.02 0.82
CA GLU A 124 -17.84 -10.62 1.14
C GLU A 124 -17.74 -9.17 1.62
N TYR A 125 -16.68 -8.88 2.39
CA TYR A 125 -16.26 -7.54 2.77
C TYR A 125 -14.77 -7.38 2.49
N PHE A 126 -14.41 -6.32 1.77
CA PHE A 126 -13.02 -5.94 1.54
C PHE A 126 -12.59 -4.89 2.56
N ALA A 127 -11.67 -5.24 3.45
CA ALA A 127 -11.08 -4.31 4.38
C ALA A 127 -10.14 -3.35 3.62
N PRO A 128 -10.30 -2.03 3.77
CA PRO A 128 -9.36 -1.07 3.21
C PRO A 128 -7.93 -1.35 3.68
N VAL A 129 -6.97 -1.05 2.79
CA VAL A 129 -5.54 -1.29 3.02
C VAL A 129 -5.08 -0.67 4.34
N GLY A 130 -4.33 -1.40 5.16
CA GLY A 130 -3.79 -0.88 6.41
C GLY A 130 -4.83 -0.63 7.51
N LYS A 131 -6.10 -1.02 7.31
CA LYS A 131 -7.12 -0.97 8.36
C LYS A 131 -6.74 -1.82 9.57
N TRP A 132 -6.14 -2.98 9.31
CA TRP A 132 -5.67 -3.89 10.32
C TRP A 132 -4.24 -4.30 9.98
N ASP A 133 -3.32 -4.15 10.94
CA ASP A 133 -1.96 -4.69 10.81
C ASP A 133 -1.99 -6.23 10.83
N VAL A 134 -2.92 -6.80 11.61
CA VAL A 134 -3.15 -8.25 11.76
C VAL A 134 -4.65 -8.49 11.76
N LEU A 135 -5.10 -9.59 11.14
CA LEU A 135 -6.51 -9.99 11.19
C LEU A 135 -7.01 -10.02 12.65
N PRO A 136 -8.17 -9.43 12.98
CA PRO A 136 -8.72 -9.52 14.33
C PRO A 136 -8.79 -10.97 14.82
N GLU A 137 -8.31 -11.23 16.03
CA GLU A 137 -8.13 -12.59 16.59
C GLU A 137 -9.40 -13.46 16.49
N VAL A 138 -10.57 -12.87 16.79
CA VAL A 138 -11.86 -13.56 16.67
C VAL A 138 -12.18 -14.05 15.25
N LEU A 139 -11.63 -13.42 14.20
CA LEU A 139 -11.80 -13.86 12.81
C LEU A 139 -10.75 -14.91 12.40
N GLN A 140 -9.71 -15.11 13.21
CA GLN A 140 -8.73 -16.19 13.02
C GLN A 140 -9.28 -17.54 13.53
N ASP A 141 -10.06 -17.50 14.61
CA ASP A 141 -10.47 -18.70 15.36
C ASP A 141 -11.93 -19.14 15.12
N VAL A 142 -12.71 -18.38 14.33
CA VAL A 142 -14.13 -18.67 14.07
C VAL A 142 -14.33 -19.26 12.69
N ASP A 143 -14.86 -20.48 12.67
CA ASP A 143 -15.24 -21.17 11.43
C ASP A 143 -16.62 -20.72 10.94
N TYR A 144 -17.57 -20.49 11.86
CA TYR A 144 -18.94 -20.14 11.53
C TYR A 144 -19.52 -19.01 12.39
N VAL A 145 -20.28 -18.12 11.75
CA VAL A 145 -21.09 -17.09 12.41
C VAL A 145 -22.57 -17.36 12.19
N ARG A 146 -23.34 -17.39 13.28
CA ARG A 146 -24.80 -17.42 13.24
C ARG A 146 -25.32 -15.98 13.22
N TYR A 147 -26.09 -15.67 12.18
CA TYR A 147 -26.74 -14.38 12.02
C TYR A 147 -28.17 -14.61 11.53
N GLU A 148 -29.13 -14.00 12.24
CA GLU A 148 -30.56 -14.26 12.06
C GLU A 148 -30.88 -15.78 12.15
N ASN A 149 -31.48 -16.35 11.09
CA ASN A 149 -31.86 -17.76 11.03
C ASN A 149 -30.90 -18.62 10.20
N GLN A 150 -29.70 -18.10 9.89
CA GLN A 150 -28.71 -18.79 9.07
C GLN A 150 -27.36 -18.92 9.79
N THR A 151 -26.58 -19.91 9.36
CA THR A 151 -25.20 -20.11 9.80
C THR A 151 -24.31 -19.99 8.58
N TYR A 152 -23.29 -19.15 8.67
CA TYR A 152 -22.39 -18.82 7.58
C TYR A 152 -21.00 -19.32 7.91
N GLU A 153 -20.41 -20.05 6.99
CA GLU A 153 -18.99 -20.38 6.99
C GLU A 153 -18.21 -19.11 6.68
N MET A 154 -17.24 -18.80 7.53
CA MET A 154 -16.36 -17.66 7.38
C MET A 154 -15.05 -18.11 6.77
N SER A 155 -14.55 -17.35 5.80
CA SER A 155 -13.18 -17.53 5.30
C SER A 155 -12.54 -16.18 5.06
N HIS A 156 -11.20 -16.15 4.99
CA HIS A 156 -10.46 -14.93 4.77
C HIS A 156 -9.40 -15.09 3.69
N ILE A 157 -9.16 -14.01 2.95
CA ILE A 157 -8.02 -13.88 2.04
C ILE A 157 -7.13 -12.77 2.58
N VAL A 158 -5.85 -13.07 2.70
CA VAL A 158 -4.82 -12.11 3.08
C VAL A 158 -4.01 -11.72 1.84
N GLY A 159 -3.72 -10.44 1.71
CA GLY A 159 -2.78 -9.93 0.72
C GLY A 159 -2.05 -8.71 1.26
N ASP A 160 -1.02 -8.28 0.55
CA ASP A 160 -0.22 -7.12 0.91
C ASP A 160 -0.24 -6.09 -0.22
N ALA A 161 -0.42 -4.83 0.13
CA ALA A 161 -0.25 -3.69 -0.75
C ALA A 161 1.11 -3.03 -0.45
N PRO A 162 2.08 -3.08 -1.38
CA PRO A 162 3.40 -2.50 -1.14
C PRO A 162 3.38 -0.97 -1.26
N SER A 163 4.16 -0.30 -0.42
CA SER A 163 4.63 1.05 -0.72
C SER A 163 5.87 1.01 -1.60
N GLU A 164 6.23 2.17 -2.12
CA GLU A 164 7.48 2.38 -2.81
C GLU A 164 8.31 3.47 -2.17
N VAL A 165 9.62 3.35 -2.33
CA VAL A 165 10.60 4.29 -1.79
C VAL A 165 11.39 4.87 -2.95
N LEU A 166 11.39 6.20 -3.03
CA LEU A 166 12.19 6.96 -3.96
C LEU A 166 13.43 7.51 -3.28
N THR A 167 14.57 7.31 -3.92
CA THR A 167 15.84 7.96 -3.59
C THR A 167 16.33 8.78 -4.79
N ALA A 168 17.01 9.89 -4.54
CA ALA A 168 17.56 10.75 -5.59
C ALA A 168 19.02 11.13 -5.33
N GLU A 169 19.92 10.62 -6.16
CA GLU A 169 21.36 10.88 -6.05
C GLU A 169 21.83 11.84 -7.14
N LYS A 170 22.62 12.85 -6.76
CA LYS A 170 23.21 13.78 -7.73
C LYS A 170 24.18 13.05 -8.67
N VAL A 171 23.93 13.17 -9.97
CA VAL A 171 24.86 12.75 -11.02
C VAL A 171 25.68 13.97 -11.46
N GLY A 172 27.00 13.78 -11.55
CA GLY A 172 27.99 14.84 -11.77
C GLY A 172 27.70 15.80 -12.91
#